data_AF-A0A9P5YXQ0-F1
#
_entry.id   AF-A0A9P5YXQ0-F1
#
_cell.length_a   1.000
_cell.length_b   1.000
_cell.length_c   1.000
_cell.angle_alpha   90.00
_cell.angle_beta   90.00
_cell.angle_gamma   90.00
#
_symmetry.space_group_name_H-M   'P 1'
#
loop_
_entity.id
_entity.type
_entity.pdbx_description
1 polymer ?
#
loop_
_entity_poly.entity_id
_entity_poly.type
_entity_poly.pdbx_seq_one_letter_code
_entity_poly.pdbx_strand_id
1 'polypeptide(L)'
;MSAFLAFRSAAVSVLRPRRAHHFPQTTSSFFKQYSTKHELIQAAKQRKKVKELEMEERKKNKPRPATKPKVFAKHPKNNDIPHAFVQVIGADGQLDSTPRPLIRLLDSVNHETHVVRLVTHEPPLVRVLTHLEDKMNQLATKAEKKAAKGQKGMDTTVIQLTWHTADADYEHKISKAKEELEKGSMRVEILFKNKPRVRYPSKEEMQEEMDQVAHALSEVGQEWRTREIQRGVAKVFIQSRTQKAVKILPTKEEIEAQAKEALTKRLEGQKRSQNSHGSW
;
A
#
# COMPACT_ATOMS: atom_id res chain seq x y z
N MET A 1 -19.41 -45.25 -22.73
CA MET A 1 -20.41 -45.14 -23.82
C MET A 1 -20.81 -43.69 -23.95
N SER A 2 -20.62 -43.10 -25.15
CA SER A 2 -21.27 -41.91 -25.73
C SER A 2 -21.46 -40.63 -24.90
N ALA A 3 -21.37 -39.41 -25.43
CA ALA A 3 -21.20 -38.91 -26.79
C ALA A 3 -21.14 -37.37 -26.71
N PHE A 4 -20.33 -36.79 -27.59
CA PHE A 4 -20.56 -35.56 -28.35
C PHE A 4 -21.24 -34.34 -27.68
N LEU A 5 -20.55 -33.20 -27.72
CA LEU A 5 -20.98 -32.08 -28.57
C LEU A 5 -19.81 -31.12 -28.81
N ALA A 6 -19.29 -31.19 -30.03
CA ALA A 6 -18.40 -30.22 -30.63
C ALA A 6 -19.24 -29.06 -31.20
N PHE A 7 -18.80 -27.82 -30.99
CA PHE A 7 -19.22 -26.68 -31.81
C PHE A 7 -18.00 -26.06 -32.47
N ARG A 8 -17.95 -26.24 -33.80
CA ARG A 8 -17.11 -25.49 -34.75
C ARG A 8 -17.95 -24.32 -35.28
N SER A 9 -17.36 -23.13 -35.41
CA SER A 9 -17.68 -22.10 -36.42
C SER A 9 -16.73 -20.92 -36.17
N ALA A 10 -15.62 -20.73 -36.89
CA ALA A 10 -15.54 -20.12 -38.23
C ALA A 10 -16.15 -18.70 -38.30
N ALA A 11 -15.28 -17.69 -38.34
CA ALA A 11 -15.50 -16.37 -38.95
C ALA A 11 -14.11 -15.78 -39.29
N VAL A 12 -13.64 -15.92 -40.53
CA VAL A 12 -13.79 -14.96 -41.63
C VAL A 12 -12.85 -13.76 -41.47
N SER A 13 -11.81 -13.84 -42.31
CA SER A 13 -10.93 -12.80 -42.85
C SER A 13 -11.45 -11.36 -42.88
N VAL A 14 -10.61 -10.41 -42.49
CA VAL A 14 -10.47 -9.14 -43.23
C VAL A 14 -8.99 -8.76 -43.28
N LEU A 15 -8.34 -9.04 -44.42
CA LEU A 15 -7.13 -8.38 -44.85
C LEU A 15 -7.39 -6.86 -44.90
N ARG A 16 -6.65 -6.08 -44.11
CA ARG A 16 -6.55 -4.64 -44.33
C ARG A 16 -5.36 -4.35 -45.24
N PRO A 17 -5.54 -3.67 -46.38
CA PRO A 17 -4.44 -3.30 -47.25
C PRO A 17 -3.58 -2.18 -46.63
N ARG A 18 -2.28 -2.26 -46.94
CA ARG A 18 -1.28 -1.21 -46.74
C ARG A 18 -1.75 0.12 -47.33
N ARG A 19 -1.86 1.17 -46.50
CA ARG A 19 -1.77 2.57 -46.97
C ARG A 19 -0.33 3.03 -46.81
N ALA A 20 0.42 2.99 -47.91
CA ALA A 20 1.64 3.77 -48.05
C ALA A 20 1.23 5.25 -48.15
N HIS A 21 1.43 6.01 -47.08
CA HIS A 21 1.37 7.46 -47.16
C HIS A 21 2.63 7.94 -47.90
N HIS A 22 2.43 8.40 -49.13
CA HIS A 22 3.39 9.26 -49.82
C HIS A 22 3.55 10.54 -49.00
N PHE A 23 4.77 10.78 -48.53
CA PHE A 23 5.20 12.09 -48.05
C PHE A 23 5.31 13.03 -49.26
N PRO A 24 4.57 14.14 -49.32
CA PRO A 24 4.90 15.20 -50.26
C PRO A 24 6.23 15.82 -49.83
N GLN A 25 7.23 15.73 -50.71
CA GLN A 25 8.44 16.53 -50.60
C GLN A 25 8.05 17.99 -50.84
N THR A 26 7.78 18.74 -49.77
CA THR A 26 7.65 20.18 -49.84
C THR A 26 9.05 20.76 -49.99
N THR A 27 9.34 21.26 -51.19
CA THR A 27 10.50 22.12 -51.46
C THR A 27 10.39 23.36 -50.59
N SER A 28 11.17 23.40 -49.51
CA SER A 28 11.39 24.56 -48.66
C SER A 28 12.09 25.64 -49.48
N SER A 29 11.31 26.54 -50.07
CA SER A 29 11.81 27.78 -50.65
C SER A 29 12.45 28.62 -49.56
N PHE A 30 13.78 28.73 -49.65
CA PHE A 30 14.61 29.69 -48.92
C PHE A 30 14.17 31.12 -49.23
N PHE A 31 13.19 31.65 -48.50
CA PHE A 31 12.96 33.09 -48.40
C PHE A 31 13.56 33.57 -47.09
N LYS A 32 14.83 34.00 -47.14
CA LYS A 32 15.47 34.77 -46.08
C LYS A 32 14.77 36.13 -46.02
N GLN A 33 13.70 36.22 -45.24
CA GLN A 33 13.21 37.52 -44.78
C GLN A 33 14.21 38.04 -43.74
N TYR A 34 14.91 39.11 -44.10
CA TYR A 34 15.71 39.90 -43.18
C TYR A 34 14.75 40.60 -42.22
N SER A 35 14.34 39.92 -41.14
CA SER A 35 13.64 40.56 -40.04
C SER A 35 14.61 41.55 -39.39
N THR A 36 14.23 42.82 -39.40
CA THR A 36 15.01 43.90 -38.80
C THR A 36 15.11 43.64 -37.31
N LYS A 37 16.30 43.87 -36.71
CA LYS A 37 16.54 43.66 -35.27
C LYS A 37 15.49 44.32 -34.36
N HIS A 38 14.81 45.35 -34.86
CA HIS A 38 13.75 46.07 -34.18
C HIS A 38 12.46 45.24 -33.99
N GLU A 39 12.06 44.43 -34.97
CA GLU A 39 10.88 43.55 -34.86
C GLU A 39 11.08 42.44 -33.83
N LEU A 40 12.28 41.87 -33.76
CA LEU A 40 12.62 40.83 -32.78
C LEU A 40 12.52 41.38 -31.34
N ILE A 41 12.91 42.63 -31.12
CA ILE A 41 12.82 43.28 -29.80
C ILE A 41 11.36 43.57 -29.43
N GLN A 42 10.54 44.02 -30.38
CA GLN A 42 9.11 44.25 -30.14
C GLN A 42 8.35 42.95 -29.87
N ALA A 43 8.64 41.88 -30.62
CA ALA A 43 8.07 40.56 -30.40
C ALA A 43 8.46 39.97 -29.02
N ALA A 44 9.70 40.19 -28.57
CA ALA A 44 10.15 39.76 -27.24
C ALA A 44 9.43 40.50 -26.10
N LYS A 45 9.17 41.81 -26.25
CA LYS A 45 8.41 42.60 -25.27
C LYS A 45 6.94 42.16 -25.18
N GLN A 46 6.30 41.89 -26.32
CA GLN A 46 4.92 41.39 -26.34
C GLN A 46 4.80 40.00 -25.69
N ARG A 47 5.74 39.10 -25.96
CA ARG A 47 5.78 37.77 -25.32
C ARG A 47 5.93 37.82 -23.80
N LYS A 48 6.71 38.77 -23.28
CA LYS A 48 6.83 38.97 -21.81
C LYS A 48 5.52 39.46 -21.20
N LYS A 49 4.87 40.44 -21.82
CA LYS A 49 3.60 41.00 -21.32
C LYS A 49 2.46 39.96 -21.35
N VAL A 50 2.37 39.15 -22.40
CA VAL A 50 1.38 38.06 -22.48
C VAL A 50 1.63 37.01 -21.41
N LYS A 51 2.89 36.60 -21.18
CA LYS A 51 3.23 35.65 -20.12
C LYS A 51 2.91 36.18 -18.72
N GLU A 52 3.06 37.47 -18.48
CA GLU A 52 2.77 38.09 -17.19
C GLU A 52 1.26 38.12 -16.91
N LEU A 53 0.45 38.50 -17.91
CA LEU A 53 -1.01 38.47 -17.82
C LEU A 53 -1.56 37.05 -17.66
N GLU A 54 -1.01 36.07 -18.39
CA GLU A 54 -1.40 34.66 -18.26
C GLU A 54 -1.04 34.09 -16.88
N MET A 55 0.04 34.58 -16.26
CA MET A 55 0.44 34.16 -14.92
C MET A 55 -0.46 34.78 -13.83
N GLU A 56 -0.97 36.00 -14.02
CA GLU A 56 -1.95 36.60 -13.11
C GLU A 56 -3.32 35.92 -13.19
N GLU A 57 -3.81 35.60 -14.39
CA GLU A 57 -5.08 34.89 -14.56
C GLU A 57 -5.02 33.48 -13.95
N ARG A 58 -3.90 32.77 -14.09
CA ARG A 58 -3.67 31.47 -13.43
C ARG A 58 -3.68 31.54 -11.91
N LYS A 59 -3.30 32.67 -11.32
CA LYS A 59 -3.36 32.87 -9.85
C LYS A 59 -4.79 33.13 -9.38
N LYS A 60 -5.59 33.89 -10.13
CA LYS A 60 -7.00 34.16 -9.80
C LYS A 60 -7.91 32.94 -9.96
N ASN A 61 -7.61 32.07 -10.93
CA ASN A 61 -8.39 30.85 -11.21
C ASN A 61 -7.82 29.58 -10.55
N LYS A 62 -6.98 29.71 -9.52
CA LYS A 62 -6.50 28.52 -8.81
C LYS A 62 -7.69 27.91 -8.04
N PRO A 63 -8.19 26.71 -8.41
CA PRO A 63 -9.33 26.11 -7.74
C PRO A 63 -9.01 25.98 -6.25
N ARG A 64 -9.92 26.44 -5.39
CA ARG A 64 -9.80 26.22 -3.94
C ARG A 64 -9.57 24.73 -3.73
N PRO A 65 -8.53 24.34 -2.96
CA PRO A 65 -8.23 22.93 -2.77
C PRO A 65 -9.48 22.27 -2.20
N ALA A 66 -10.04 21.32 -2.95
CA ALA A 66 -11.20 20.56 -2.51
C ALA A 66 -10.91 20.01 -1.11
N THR A 67 -11.76 20.35 -0.14
CA THR A 67 -11.67 19.82 1.21
C THR A 67 -11.73 18.31 1.12
N LYS A 68 -10.62 17.64 1.41
CA LYS A 68 -10.54 16.17 1.34
C LYS A 68 -11.65 15.58 2.22
N PRO A 69 -12.37 14.54 1.77
CA PRO A 69 -13.40 13.90 2.57
C PRO A 69 -12.79 13.45 3.90
N LYS A 70 -13.45 13.78 5.02
CA LYS A 70 -12.98 13.46 6.37
C LYS A 70 -13.05 11.93 6.52
N VAL A 71 -11.91 11.27 6.47
CA VAL A 71 -11.83 9.81 6.70
C VAL A 71 -12.09 9.57 8.18
N PHE A 72 -13.28 9.08 8.52
CA PHE A 72 -13.61 8.75 9.90
C PHE A 72 -12.72 7.59 10.37
N ALA A 73 -12.15 7.74 11.57
CA ALA A 73 -11.44 6.64 12.21
C ALA A 73 -12.41 5.46 12.43
N LYS A 74 -11.92 4.22 12.42
CA LYS A 74 -12.77 3.02 12.65
C LYS A 74 -13.53 3.05 13.98
N HIS A 75 -13.03 3.79 14.96
CA HIS A 75 -13.64 3.92 16.30
C HIS A 75 -13.51 5.40 16.73
N PRO A 76 -14.40 6.29 16.23
CA PRO A 76 -14.39 7.70 16.60
C PRO A 76 -14.68 7.89 18.11
N LYS A 77 -14.30 9.06 18.62
CA LYS A 77 -14.40 9.41 20.04
C LYS A 77 -15.17 10.71 20.24
N ASN A 78 -15.91 10.82 21.34
CA ASN A 78 -16.61 12.03 21.76
C ASN A 78 -17.38 12.68 20.59
N ASN A 79 -17.07 13.94 20.25
CA ASN A 79 -17.71 14.73 19.18
C ASN A 79 -17.41 14.25 17.76
N ASP A 80 -16.43 13.35 17.55
CA ASP A 80 -16.14 12.80 16.23
C ASP A 80 -17.10 11.65 15.83
N ILE A 81 -17.99 11.23 16.74
CA ILE A 81 -18.96 10.17 16.48
C ILE A 81 -20.06 10.70 15.55
N PRO A 82 -20.30 10.08 14.38
CA PRO A 82 -21.19 10.63 13.34
C PRO A 82 -22.69 10.39 13.62
N HIS A 83 -23.06 9.83 14.78
CA HIS A 83 -24.40 9.36 15.08
C HIS A 83 -25.09 10.25 16.13
N ALA A 84 -26.34 10.61 15.88
CA ALA A 84 -27.13 11.43 16.81
C ALA A 84 -27.67 10.62 18.01
N PHE A 85 -28.04 9.37 17.77
CA PHE A 85 -28.56 8.44 18.79
C PHE A 85 -27.63 7.25 18.93
N VAL A 86 -27.34 6.86 20.17
CA VAL A 86 -26.40 5.79 20.50
C VAL A 86 -26.94 4.95 21.66
N GLN A 87 -26.59 3.67 21.69
CA GLN A 87 -26.84 2.79 22.84
C GLN A 87 -25.57 2.64 23.66
N VAL A 88 -25.69 2.77 24.98
CA VAL A 88 -24.55 2.75 25.90
C VAL A 88 -24.33 1.34 26.42
N ILE A 89 -23.07 0.91 26.40
CA ILE A 89 -22.63 -0.32 27.08
C ILE A 89 -22.12 0.08 28.46
N GLY A 90 -22.74 -0.47 29.51
CA GLY A 90 -22.32 -0.29 30.90
C GLY A 90 -20.97 -0.93 31.20
N ALA A 91 -20.40 -0.63 32.37
CA ALA A 91 -19.14 -1.24 32.82
C ALA A 91 -19.22 -2.78 32.90
N ASP A 92 -20.40 -3.29 33.26
CA ASP A 92 -20.70 -4.72 33.41
C ASP A 92 -20.91 -5.43 32.05
N GLY A 93 -20.81 -4.71 30.94
CA GLY A 93 -21.10 -5.23 29.60
C GLY A 93 -22.58 -5.33 29.28
N GLN A 94 -23.46 -4.95 30.20
CA GLN A 94 -24.90 -4.88 29.94
C GLN A 94 -25.23 -3.70 29.01
N LEU A 95 -26.07 -3.99 28.02
CA LEU A 95 -26.53 -3.01 27.05
C LEU A 95 -27.75 -2.26 27.60
N ASP A 96 -27.69 -0.93 27.61
CA ASP A 96 -28.88 -0.13 27.86
C ASP A 96 -29.88 -0.32 26.71
N SER A 97 -31.09 -0.78 27.04
CA SER A 97 -32.14 -1.09 26.07
C SER A 97 -32.69 0.16 25.35
N THR A 98 -32.44 1.35 25.89
CA THR A 98 -32.97 2.62 25.36
C THR A 98 -31.89 3.41 24.63
N PRO A 99 -32.03 3.67 23.31
CA PRO A 99 -31.17 4.60 22.59
C PRO A 99 -31.24 6.00 23.21
N ARG A 100 -30.10 6.61 23.49
CA ARG A 100 -30.01 7.96 24.07
C ARG A 100 -29.36 8.92 23.07
N PRO A 101 -29.72 10.22 23.09
CA PRO A 101 -29.03 11.24 22.29
C PRO A 101 -27.56 11.34 22.72
N LEU A 102 -26.64 11.34 21.75
CA LEU A 102 -25.19 11.41 22.00
C LEU A 102 -24.81 12.68 22.77
N ILE A 103 -25.46 13.82 22.46
CA ILE A 103 -25.18 15.10 23.12
C ILE A 103 -25.40 14.99 24.63
N ARG A 104 -26.56 14.46 25.04
CA ARG A 104 -26.88 14.27 26.47
C ARG A 104 -25.92 13.31 27.17
N LEU A 105 -25.46 12.28 26.45
CA LEU A 105 -24.47 11.36 26.97
C LEU A 105 -23.13 12.07 27.20
N LEU A 106 -22.67 12.86 26.23
CA LEU A 106 -21.41 13.60 26.35
C LEU A 106 -21.46 14.61 27.50
N ASP A 107 -22.57 15.34 27.65
CA ASP A 107 -22.76 16.31 28.74
C ASP A 107 -22.72 15.64 30.13
N SER A 108 -23.19 14.39 30.23
CA SER A 108 -23.19 13.63 31.49
C SER A 108 -21.82 13.07 31.87
N VAL A 109 -20.87 12.99 30.93
CA VAL A 109 -19.57 12.32 31.12
C VAL A 109 -18.48 13.35 31.37
N ASN A 110 -17.70 13.17 32.44
CA ASN A 110 -16.52 14.00 32.67
C ASN A 110 -15.41 13.66 31.66
N HIS A 111 -15.19 14.53 30.68
CA HIS A 111 -14.20 14.37 29.62
C HIS A 111 -12.73 14.39 30.09
N GLU A 112 -12.45 14.89 31.29
CA GLU A 112 -11.10 14.87 31.86
C GLU A 112 -10.66 13.47 32.28
N THR A 113 -11.62 12.65 32.73
CA THR A 113 -11.37 11.30 33.27
C THR A 113 -11.81 10.20 32.33
N HIS A 114 -12.87 10.45 31.56
CA HIS A 114 -13.52 9.45 30.71
C HIS A 114 -13.57 9.88 29.24
N VAL A 115 -13.66 8.88 28.37
CA VAL A 115 -13.77 9.02 26.91
C VAL A 115 -14.91 8.15 26.42
N VAL A 116 -15.79 8.72 25.61
CA VAL A 116 -16.85 7.97 24.94
C VAL A 116 -16.34 7.48 23.60
N ARG A 117 -16.37 6.17 23.37
CA ARG A 117 -15.84 5.56 22.15
C ARG A 117 -16.90 4.72 21.44
N LEU A 118 -17.02 4.90 20.13
CA LEU A 118 -17.88 4.06 19.30
C LEU A 118 -17.24 2.67 19.10
N VAL A 119 -18.04 1.63 19.32
CA VAL A 119 -17.67 0.22 19.17
C VAL A 119 -18.19 -0.34 17.84
N THR A 120 -19.49 -0.15 17.58
CA THR A 120 -20.18 -0.68 16.38
C THR A 120 -21.04 0.43 15.77
N HIS A 121 -21.19 0.46 14.45
CA HIS A 121 -22.01 1.45 13.75
C HIS A 121 -23.49 1.04 13.64
N GLU A 122 -23.79 -0.26 13.52
CA GLU A 122 -25.13 -0.80 13.29
C GLU A 122 -25.39 -2.01 14.22
N PRO A 123 -26.16 -1.85 15.33
CA PRO A 123 -26.63 -0.58 15.90
C PRO A 123 -25.46 0.29 16.44
N PRO A 124 -25.64 1.61 16.59
CA PRO A 124 -24.61 2.51 17.08
C PRO A 124 -24.35 2.28 18.58
N LEU A 125 -23.33 1.49 18.89
CA LEU A 125 -22.95 1.12 20.25
C LEU A 125 -21.77 1.94 20.73
N VAL A 126 -21.90 2.59 21.90
CA VAL A 126 -20.82 3.36 22.53
C VAL A 126 -20.47 2.79 23.89
N ARG A 127 -19.19 2.88 24.25
CA ARG A 127 -18.68 2.50 25.57
C ARG A 127 -18.00 3.70 26.21
N VAL A 128 -18.31 3.95 27.48
CA VAL A 128 -17.59 4.94 28.30
C VAL A 128 -16.39 4.22 28.90
N LEU A 129 -15.20 4.73 28.64
CA LEU A 129 -13.92 4.17 29.09
C LEU A 129 -13.15 5.23 29.86
N THR A 130 -12.34 4.81 30.82
CA THR A 130 -11.34 5.73 31.40
C THR A 130 -10.21 6.00 30.39
N HIS A 131 -9.50 7.13 30.52
CA HIS A 131 -8.35 7.42 29.65
C HIS A 131 -7.28 6.31 29.67
N LEU A 132 -7.10 5.66 30.82
CA LEU A 132 -6.17 4.55 30.99
C LEU A 132 -6.62 3.33 30.17
N GLU A 133 -7.88 2.91 30.31
CA GLU A 133 -8.45 1.78 29.56
C GLU A 133 -8.44 2.02 28.05
N ASP A 134 -8.80 3.24 27.60
CA ASP A 134 -8.77 3.58 26.18
C ASP A 134 -7.34 3.46 25.59
N LYS A 135 -6.32 3.83 26.38
CA LYS A 135 -4.91 3.65 26.01
C LYS A 135 -4.50 2.19 25.98
N MET A 136 -4.86 1.42 27.00
CA MET A 136 -4.61 -0.02 27.03
C MET A 136 -5.24 -0.72 25.82
N ASN A 137 -6.52 -0.44 25.53
CA ASN A 137 -7.22 -1.02 24.39
C ASN A 137 -6.58 -0.62 23.04
N GLN A 138 -6.06 0.60 22.92
CA GLN A 138 -5.31 1.01 21.73
C GLN A 138 -3.98 0.26 21.60
N LEU A 139 -3.25 0.07 22.69
CA LEU A 139 -1.99 -0.65 22.68
C LEU A 139 -2.21 -2.14 22.40
N ALA A 140 -3.20 -2.76 23.05
CA ALA A 140 -3.62 -4.14 22.80
C ALA A 140 -4.02 -4.34 21.33
N THR A 141 -4.96 -3.54 20.80
CA THR A 141 -5.36 -3.65 19.38
C THR A 141 -4.21 -3.37 18.40
N LYS A 142 -3.23 -2.52 18.76
CA LYS A 142 -2.02 -2.32 17.96
C LYS A 142 -1.10 -3.54 18.03
N ALA A 143 -0.93 -4.13 19.22
CA ALA A 143 -0.12 -5.32 19.44
C ALA A 143 -0.73 -6.52 18.69
N GLU A 144 -2.03 -6.75 18.83
CA GLU A 144 -2.79 -7.75 18.07
C GLU A 144 -2.65 -7.54 16.57
N LYS A 145 -2.81 -6.31 16.06
CA LYS A 145 -2.59 -6.04 14.63
C LYS A 145 -1.17 -6.31 14.18
N LYS A 146 -0.17 -6.07 15.03
CA LYS A 146 1.24 -6.37 14.73
C LYS A 146 1.48 -7.89 14.74
N ALA A 147 0.91 -8.61 15.70
CA ALA A 147 0.99 -10.07 15.76
C ALA A 147 0.23 -10.73 14.62
N ALA A 148 -1.01 -10.32 14.34
CA ALA A 148 -1.80 -10.79 13.22
C ALA A 148 -1.12 -10.51 11.87
N LYS A 149 -0.41 -9.38 11.73
CA LYS A 149 0.44 -9.13 10.56
C LYS A 149 1.65 -10.07 10.49
N GLY A 150 2.25 -10.41 11.64
CA GLY A 150 3.35 -11.38 11.69
C GLY A 150 2.91 -12.83 11.53
N GLN A 151 1.65 -13.15 11.86
CA GLN A 151 1.03 -14.47 11.72
C GLN A 151 0.32 -14.66 10.38
N LYS A 152 0.23 -13.61 9.55
CA LYS A 152 -0.54 -13.62 8.29
C LYS A 152 0.18 -14.43 7.20
N GLY A 153 0.29 -15.74 7.40
CA GLY A 153 0.91 -16.67 6.45
C GLY A 153 2.40 -16.39 6.22
N MET A 154 3.07 -17.34 5.56
CA MET A 154 4.38 -17.06 4.99
C MET A 154 4.16 -16.19 3.75
N ASP A 155 4.76 -15.01 3.70
CA ASP A 155 4.68 -14.14 2.53
C ASP A 155 5.39 -14.82 1.34
N THR A 156 4.75 -14.80 0.16
CA THR A 156 5.33 -15.35 -1.06
C THR A 156 5.85 -14.23 -1.95
N THR A 157 7.15 -14.22 -2.22
CA THR A 157 7.80 -13.30 -3.15
C THR A 157 8.10 -14.01 -4.45
N VAL A 158 7.65 -13.45 -5.58
CA VAL A 158 7.94 -14.00 -6.92
C VAL A 158 9.12 -13.26 -7.54
N ILE A 159 10.20 -13.98 -7.85
CA ILE A 159 11.37 -13.46 -8.55
C ILE A 159 11.35 -13.98 -9.98
N GLN A 160 11.36 -13.06 -10.95
CA GLN A 160 11.30 -13.42 -12.36
C GLN A 160 12.69 -13.45 -12.99
N LEU A 161 13.07 -14.61 -13.50
CA LEU A 161 14.28 -14.84 -14.29
C LEU A 161 13.90 -15.12 -15.74
N THR A 162 14.84 -14.84 -16.64
CA THR A 162 14.75 -15.30 -18.03
C THR A 162 15.71 -16.45 -18.26
N TRP A 163 15.41 -17.37 -19.17
CA TRP A 163 16.36 -18.46 -19.50
C TRP A 163 17.73 -17.90 -19.93
N HIS A 164 17.72 -16.85 -20.75
CA HIS A 164 18.94 -16.16 -21.20
C HIS A 164 19.19 -14.90 -20.38
N THR A 165 19.32 -15.06 -19.06
CA THR A 165 19.70 -13.97 -18.14
C THR A 165 21.21 -13.78 -18.19
N ALA A 166 21.69 -12.53 -18.16
CA ALA A 166 23.12 -12.26 -18.08
C ALA A 166 23.62 -12.53 -16.65
N ASP A 167 24.86 -12.99 -16.50
CA ASP A 167 25.45 -13.40 -15.22
C ASP A 167 25.27 -12.35 -14.11
N ALA A 168 25.48 -11.07 -14.43
CA ALA A 168 25.30 -9.98 -13.46
C ALA A 168 23.84 -9.81 -12.97
N ASP A 169 22.84 -9.96 -13.86
CA ASP A 169 21.43 -9.90 -13.47
C ASP A 169 21.00 -11.18 -12.73
N TYR A 170 21.60 -12.32 -13.09
CA TYR A 170 21.41 -13.58 -12.40
C TYR A 170 21.89 -13.49 -10.95
N GLU A 171 23.15 -13.11 -10.73
CA GLU A 171 23.74 -12.96 -9.39
C GLU A 171 22.93 -11.99 -8.53
N HIS A 172 22.55 -10.84 -9.08
CA HIS A 172 21.74 -9.86 -8.36
C HIS A 172 20.36 -10.42 -7.94
N LYS A 173 19.69 -11.18 -8.83
CA LYS A 173 18.39 -11.79 -8.51
C LYS A 173 18.52 -12.94 -7.51
N ILE A 174 19.58 -13.74 -7.59
CA ILE A 174 19.86 -14.81 -6.64
C ILE A 174 20.24 -14.23 -5.28
N SER A 175 21.09 -13.20 -5.23
CA SER A 175 21.41 -12.48 -4.00
C SER A 175 20.14 -11.90 -3.35
N LYS A 176 19.27 -11.27 -4.14
CA LYS A 176 17.97 -10.81 -3.64
C LYS A 176 17.09 -11.96 -3.13
N ALA A 177 17.08 -13.11 -3.82
CA ALA A 177 16.37 -14.29 -3.34
C ALA A 177 16.92 -14.79 -2.00
N LYS A 178 18.25 -14.80 -1.84
CA LYS A 178 18.92 -15.15 -0.58
C LYS A 178 18.51 -14.20 0.54
N GLU A 179 18.60 -12.90 0.32
CA GLU A 179 18.20 -11.90 1.31
C GLU A 179 16.74 -12.06 1.77
N GLU A 180 15.82 -12.33 0.85
CA GLU A 180 14.41 -12.57 1.21
C GLU A 180 14.23 -13.86 2.01
N LEU A 181 14.99 -14.92 1.70
CA LEU A 181 14.97 -16.18 2.46
C LEU A 181 15.61 -16.01 3.84
N GLU A 182 16.71 -15.25 3.96
CA GLU A 182 17.40 -14.98 5.23
C GLU A 182 16.57 -14.17 6.22
N LYS A 183 15.71 -13.26 5.75
CA LYS A 183 14.77 -12.50 6.60
C LYS A 183 13.83 -13.40 7.42
N GLY A 184 13.66 -14.65 6.98
CA GLY A 184 12.89 -15.68 7.66
C GLY A 184 11.38 -15.54 7.46
N SER A 185 10.69 -16.67 7.49
CA SER A 185 9.23 -16.79 7.30
C SER A 185 8.68 -16.36 5.93
N MET A 186 9.51 -16.40 4.88
CA MET A 186 9.10 -16.10 3.50
C MET A 186 9.25 -17.33 2.60
N ARG A 187 8.44 -17.37 1.54
CA ARG A 187 8.55 -18.30 0.41
C ARG A 187 8.99 -17.51 -0.81
N VAL A 188 9.92 -18.05 -1.57
CA VAL A 188 10.37 -17.47 -2.83
C VAL A 188 9.95 -18.38 -3.97
N GLU A 189 9.24 -17.81 -4.93
CA GLU A 189 8.88 -18.46 -6.19
C GLU A 189 9.76 -17.90 -7.29
N ILE A 190 10.60 -18.74 -7.87
CA ILE A 190 11.47 -18.35 -8.97
C ILE A 190 10.79 -18.74 -10.26
N LEU A 191 10.42 -17.74 -11.06
CA LEU A 191 9.67 -17.89 -12.29
C LEU A 191 10.58 -17.65 -13.48
N PHE A 192 10.88 -18.70 -14.23
CA PHE A 192 11.63 -18.63 -15.47
C PHE A 192 10.69 -18.34 -16.64
N LYS A 193 10.99 -17.29 -17.41
CA LYS A 193 10.24 -16.90 -18.61
C LYS A 193 11.17 -16.80 -19.81
N ASN A 194 10.65 -17.16 -20.99
CA ASN A 194 11.38 -16.88 -22.22
C ASN A 194 11.16 -15.43 -22.68
N LYS A 195 12.20 -14.83 -23.26
CA LYS A 195 12.09 -13.54 -23.95
C LYS A 195 11.40 -13.76 -25.30
N PRO A 196 10.58 -12.81 -25.78
CA PRO A 196 9.97 -12.91 -27.08
C PRO A 196 11.06 -12.99 -28.16
N ARG A 197 10.85 -13.86 -29.17
CA ARG A 197 11.76 -14.07 -30.32
C ARG A 197 13.12 -14.72 -29.98
N VAL A 198 13.29 -15.23 -28.77
CA VAL A 198 14.45 -16.04 -28.39
C VAL A 198 14.06 -17.52 -28.42
N ARG A 199 15.00 -18.39 -28.83
CA ARG A 199 14.80 -19.85 -28.84
C ARG A 199 14.41 -20.34 -27.45
N TYR A 200 13.47 -21.28 -27.39
CA TYR A 200 13.15 -21.96 -26.13
C TYR A 200 14.24 -22.98 -25.79
N PRO A 201 14.73 -23.02 -24.55
CA PRO A 201 15.68 -24.04 -24.12
C PRO A 201 15.04 -25.43 -24.18
N SER A 202 15.88 -26.46 -24.32
CA SER A 202 15.47 -27.85 -24.18
C SER A 202 14.98 -28.14 -22.76
N LYS A 203 14.23 -29.23 -22.57
CA LYS A 203 13.79 -29.64 -21.22
C LYS A 203 14.97 -29.93 -20.29
N GLU A 204 16.04 -30.51 -20.83
CA GLU A 204 17.26 -30.82 -20.09
C GLU A 204 17.97 -29.53 -19.64
N GLU A 205 18.17 -28.58 -20.55
CA GLU A 205 18.74 -27.26 -20.25
C GLU A 205 17.91 -26.51 -19.20
N MET A 206 16.57 -26.52 -19.34
CA MET A 206 15.69 -25.91 -18.35
C MET A 206 15.86 -26.54 -16.97
N GLN A 207 16.05 -27.85 -16.91
CA GLN A 207 16.16 -28.58 -15.66
C GLN A 207 17.51 -28.33 -14.98
N GLU A 208 18.58 -28.28 -15.76
CA GLU A 208 19.93 -27.92 -15.29
C GLU A 208 19.97 -26.50 -14.72
N GLU A 209 19.39 -25.50 -15.41
CA GLU A 209 19.31 -24.13 -14.87
C GLU A 209 18.51 -24.08 -13.56
N MET A 210 17.41 -24.84 -13.47
CA MET A 210 16.62 -24.92 -12.24
C MET A 210 17.41 -25.57 -11.10
N ASP A 211 18.21 -26.60 -11.39
CA ASP A 211 19.08 -27.27 -10.43
C ASP A 211 20.19 -26.33 -9.94
N GLN A 212 20.79 -25.54 -10.83
CA GLN A 212 21.81 -24.55 -10.47
C GLN A 212 21.23 -23.49 -9.51
N VAL A 213 20.03 -22.98 -9.79
CA VAL A 213 19.36 -22.02 -8.91
C VAL A 213 18.97 -22.64 -7.58
N ALA A 214 18.43 -23.86 -7.59
CA ALA A 214 18.09 -24.59 -6.38
C ALA A 214 19.33 -24.83 -5.50
N HIS A 215 20.44 -25.26 -6.11
CA HIS A 215 21.70 -25.47 -5.43
C HIS A 215 22.25 -24.17 -4.83
N ALA A 216 22.22 -23.06 -5.59
CA ALA A 216 22.68 -21.76 -5.11
C ALA A 216 21.89 -21.24 -3.89
N LEU A 217 20.62 -21.64 -3.75
CA LEU A 217 19.73 -21.23 -2.66
C LEU A 217 19.56 -22.28 -1.55
N SER A 218 20.13 -23.47 -1.73
CA SER A 218 20.05 -24.59 -0.77
C SER A 218 20.65 -24.28 0.61
N GLU A 219 21.57 -23.31 0.66
CA GLU A 219 22.22 -22.84 1.89
C GLU A 219 21.21 -22.16 2.84
N VAL A 220 20.30 -21.36 2.29
CA VAL A 220 19.36 -20.51 3.06
C VAL A 220 17.90 -20.99 2.99
N GLY A 221 17.57 -21.88 2.06
CA GLY A 221 16.23 -22.39 1.86
C GLY A 221 16.17 -23.84 1.38
N GLN A 222 14.97 -24.41 1.43
CA GLN A 222 14.67 -25.77 0.98
C GLN A 222 13.50 -25.75 0.01
N GLU A 223 13.54 -26.59 -1.03
CA GLU A 223 12.40 -26.77 -1.93
C GLU A 223 11.22 -27.38 -1.17
N TRP A 224 10.08 -26.68 -1.15
CA TRP A 224 8.88 -27.11 -0.40
C TRP A 224 7.78 -27.69 -1.27
N ARG A 225 7.89 -27.51 -2.60
CA ARG A 225 6.91 -27.97 -3.58
C ARG A 225 7.60 -28.46 -4.83
N THR A 226 7.01 -29.45 -5.48
CA THR A 226 7.46 -29.96 -6.78
C THR A 226 7.49 -28.84 -7.82
N ARG A 227 8.56 -28.83 -8.60
CA ARG A 227 8.80 -27.89 -9.70
C ARG A 227 7.70 -28.00 -10.76
N GLU A 228 7.25 -26.87 -11.28
CA GLU A 228 6.24 -26.82 -12.36
C GLU A 228 6.89 -26.37 -13.66
N ILE A 229 6.76 -27.15 -14.74
CA ILE A 229 7.21 -26.78 -16.09
C ILE A 229 6.00 -26.78 -17.02
N GLN A 230 5.63 -25.62 -17.56
CA GLN A 230 4.49 -25.46 -18.47
C GLN A 230 4.84 -24.51 -19.61
N ARG A 231 4.76 -24.99 -20.85
CA ARG A 231 4.87 -24.17 -22.08
C ARG A 231 6.10 -23.24 -22.10
N GLY A 232 7.26 -23.74 -21.65
CA GLY A 232 8.51 -22.97 -21.61
C GLY A 232 8.57 -21.91 -20.50
N VAL A 233 7.66 -21.99 -19.52
CA VAL A 233 7.74 -21.32 -18.24
C VAL A 233 8.02 -22.38 -17.18
N ALA A 234 8.99 -22.12 -16.31
CA ALA A 234 9.26 -23.00 -15.18
C ALA A 234 9.17 -22.25 -13.85
N LYS A 235 8.81 -22.98 -12.80
CA LYS A 235 8.72 -22.47 -11.43
C LYS A 235 9.48 -23.37 -10.47
N VAL A 236 10.30 -22.75 -9.64
CA VAL A 236 10.95 -23.37 -8.49
C VAL A 236 10.42 -22.72 -7.22
N PHE A 237 10.07 -23.55 -6.24
CA PHE A 237 9.40 -23.12 -5.01
C PHE A 237 10.31 -23.36 -3.81
N ILE A 238 10.86 -22.30 -3.24
CA ILE A 238 11.84 -22.37 -2.15
C ILE A 238 11.25 -21.74 -0.89
N GLN A 239 11.40 -22.42 0.25
CA GLN A 239 10.98 -21.95 1.55
C GLN A 239 12.21 -21.68 2.41
N SER A 240 12.19 -20.57 3.16
CA SER A 240 13.27 -20.26 4.10
C SER A 240 13.42 -21.36 5.15
N ARG A 241 14.66 -21.76 5.43
CA ARG A 241 14.99 -22.68 6.54
C ARG A 241 14.88 -21.99 7.90
N THR A 242 15.10 -20.69 7.92
CA THR A 242 15.03 -19.86 9.13
C THR A 242 13.59 -19.45 9.39
N GLN A 243 12.97 -20.03 10.42
CA GLN A 243 11.69 -19.50 10.90
C GLN A 243 11.95 -18.21 11.67
N LYS A 244 11.27 -17.13 11.29
CA LYS A 244 11.34 -15.88 12.05
C LYS A 244 10.80 -16.14 13.45
N ALA A 245 11.58 -15.79 14.47
CA ALA A 245 11.12 -15.85 15.84
C ALA A 245 9.77 -15.12 15.95
N VAL A 246 8.75 -15.85 16.42
CA VAL A 246 7.42 -15.28 16.64
C VAL A 246 7.61 -14.11 17.60
N LYS A 247 7.25 -12.91 17.17
CA LYS A 247 7.27 -11.74 18.05
C LYS A 247 6.26 -12.02 19.16
N ILE A 248 6.76 -12.37 20.34
CA ILE A 248 5.95 -12.62 21.52
C ILE A 248 5.18 -11.32 21.80
N LEU A 249 3.87 -11.46 21.95
CA LEU A 249 3.01 -10.33 22.29
C LEU A 249 3.43 -9.80 23.67
N PRO A 250 3.53 -8.48 23.85
CA PRO A 250 3.80 -7.93 25.18
C PRO A 250 2.72 -8.37 26.16
N THR A 251 3.15 -8.76 27.36
CA THR A 251 2.26 -9.25 28.41
C THR A 251 1.27 -8.14 28.81
N LYS A 252 0.08 -8.51 29.29
CA LYS A 252 -0.95 -7.52 29.72
C LYS A 252 -0.38 -6.49 30.70
N GLU A 253 0.46 -6.93 31.63
CA GLU A 253 1.14 -6.10 32.63
C GLU A 253 2.09 -5.07 32.00
N GLU A 254 2.82 -5.45 30.95
CA GLU A 254 3.71 -4.53 30.22
C GLU A 254 2.91 -3.46 29.49
N ILE A 255 1.76 -3.83 28.90
CA ILE A 255 0.85 -2.90 28.25
C ILE A 255 0.29 -1.89 29.27
N GLU A 256 -0.07 -2.36 30.48
CA GLU A 256 -0.53 -1.51 31.57
C GLU A 256 0.54 -0.53 32.05
N ALA A 257 1.78 -1.01 32.24
CA ALA A 257 2.91 -0.16 32.62
C ALA A 257 3.17 0.94 31.57
N GLN A 258 3.19 0.57 30.29
CA GLN A 258 3.36 1.51 29.18
C GLN A 258 2.21 2.52 29.10
N ALA A 259 0.97 2.10 29.38
CA ALA A 259 -0.18 3.00 29.41
C ALA A 259 -0.10 4.01 30.55
N LYS A 260 0.30 3.57 31.75
CA LYS A 260 0.50 4.44 32.93
C LYS A 260 1.61 5.45 32.69
N GLU A 261 2.77 5.01 32.18
CA GLU A 261 3.90 5.90 31.87
C GLU A 261 3.54 6.94 30.80
N ALA A 262 2.79 6.54 29.77
CA ALA A 262 2.34 7.48 28.74
C ALA A 262 1.38 8.54 29.30
N LEU A 263 0.58 8.18 30.31
CA LEU A 263 -0.36 9.09 30.96
C LEU A 263 0.37 10.07 31.89
N THR A 264 1.30 9.58 32.72
CA THR A 264 2.11 10.45 33.60
C THR A 264 2.90 11.47 32.79
N LYS A 265 3.57 11.05 31.71
CA LYS A 265 4.31 11.95 30.81
C LYS A 265 3.43 13.02 30.18
N ARG A 266 2.17 12.71 29.86
CA ARG A 266 1.20 13.69 29.34
C ARG A 266 0.80 14.71 30.39
N LEU A 267 0.51 14.26 31.62
CA LEU A 267 0.17 15.15 32.74
C LEU A 267 1.33 16.11 33.07
N GLU A 268 2.56 15.61 33.08
CA GLU A 268 3.74 16.46 33.28
C GLU A 268 3.91 17.49 32.17
N GLY A 269 3.69 17.12 30.91
CA GLY A 269 3.72 18.05 29.78
C GLY A 269 2.66 19.16 29.88
N GLN A 270 1.45 18.83 30.35
CA GLN A 270 0.39 19.81 30.61
C GLN A 270 0.77 20.76 31.74
N LYS A 271 1.29 20.25 32.87
CA LYS A 271 1.77 21.07 33.99
C LYS A 271 2.88 22.04 33.57
N ARG A 272 3.84 21.57 32.77
CA ARG A 272 4.92 22.42 32.22
C ARG A 272 4.37 23.55 31.33
N SER A 273 3.36 23.26 30.52
CA SER A 273 2.75 24.24 29.62
C SER A 273 1.91 25.28 30.37
N GLN A 274 1.27 24.89 31.48
CA GLN A 274 0.55 25.82 32.36
C GLN A 274 1.52 26.72 33.13
N ASN A 275 2.61 26.17 33.66
CA ASN A 275 3.61 26.95 34.38
C ASN A 275 4.36 27.95 33.48
N SER A 276 4.55 27.67 32.19
CA SER A 276 5.21 28.59 31.26
C SER A 276 4.32 29.76 30.80
N HIS A 277 2.99 29.62 30.85
CA HIS A 277 2.06 30.70 30.50
C HIS A 277 1.75 31.64 31.68
N GLY A 278 2.09 31.26 32.92
CA GLY A 278 1.86 32.08 34.13
C GLY A 278 3.01 32.99 34.53
N SER A 279 4.10 33.06 33.74
CA SER A 279 5.25 33.93 34.00
C SER A 279 5.33 35.05 32.95
N TRP A 280 4.44 36.02 33.05
CA TRP A 280 4.47 37.29 32.31
C TRP A 280 4.18 38.43 33.27
#